data_AF-A0A0Q8MXS6-F1
#
_entry.id   AF-A0A0Q8MXS6-F1
#
_cell.length_a   1.000
_cell.length_b   1.000
_cell.length_c   1.000
_cell.angle_alpha   90.00
_cell.angle_beta   90.00
_cell.angle_gamma   90.00
#
_symmetry.space_group_name_H-M   'P 1'
#
loop_
_entity.id
_entity.type
_entity.pdbx_description
1 polymer ?
#
loop_
_entity_poly.entity_id
_entity_poly.type
_entity_poly.pdbx_seq_one_letter_code
_entity_poly.pdbx_strand_id
1 'polypeptide(L)'
;MKNIKKIFTVVIIAFVVFSCSKHDEEEIVNCFGESILVELKHSVDAGNPKKINYSIQYSGSKTISKVKWTFGDGSPAVTETGLTTSHTYSAAGTFEVKADVTLGSCTVSPKKNITVN
;
A
#
# COMPACT_ATOMS: atom_id res chain seq x y z
N MET A 1 -8.73 -38.35 -40.61
CA MET A 1 -9.66 -37.21 -40.46
C MET A 1 -9.27 -36.44 -39.18
N LYS A 2 -8.27 -35.57 -39.30
CA LYS A 2 -8.34 -34.10 -39.10
C LYS A 2 -8.68 -33.65 -37.66
N ASN A 3 -7.62 -33.54 -36.86
CA ASN A 3 -7.16 -32.39 -36.07
C ASN A 3 -8.20 -31.44 -35.46
N ILE A 4 -8.04 -31.11 -34.17
CA ILE A 4 -7.79 -29.74 -33.68
C ILE A 4 -7.35 -29.77 -32.19
N LYS A 5 -6.13 -29.29 -31.93
CA LYS A 5 -5.65 -28.81 -30.62
C LYS A 5 -6.03 -27.32 -30.52
N LYS A 6 -6.54 -26.85 -29.37
CA LYS A 6 -6.60 -25.41 -29.06
C LYS A 6 -6.08 -25.16 -27.66
N ILE A 7 -4.77 -24.90 -27.63
CA ILE A 7 -4.04 -24.22 -26.56
C ILE A 7 -4.55 -22.78 -26.55
N PHE A 8 -5.10 -22.32 -25.43
CA PHE A 8 -5.59 -20.94 -25.27
C PHE A 8 -4.52 -20.11 -24.55
N THR A 9 -3.49 -19.73 -25.30
CA THR A 9 -2.49 -18.74 -24.86
C THR A 9 -3.11 -17.36 -25.03
N VAL A 10 -3.32 -16.62 -23.94
CA VAL A 10 -3.64 -15.19 -23.98
C VAL A 10 -2.35 -14.41 -23.79
N VAL A 11 -1.67 -14.15 -24.91
CA VAL A 11 -0.65 -13.10 -25.03
C VAL A 11 -1.41 -11.83 -25.40
N ILE A 12 -1.56 -10.90 -24.45
CA ILE A 12 -1.94 -9.52 -24.75
C ILE A 12 -0.66 -8.70 -24.66
N ILE A 13 0.04 -8.67 -25.79
CA ILE A 13 1.06 -7.68 -26.10
C ILE A 13 0.32 -6.56 -26.84
N ALA A 14 0.18 -5.41 -26.21
CA ALA A 14 -0.12 -4.16 -26.89
C ALA A 14 1.16 -3.31 -26.87
N PHE A 15 2.01 -3.53 -27.86
CA PHE A 15 2.97 -2.52 -28.30
C PHE A 15 2.18 -1.37 -28.91
N VAL A 16 2.16 -0.22 -28.25
CA VAL A 16 1.96 1.06 -28.94
C VAL A 16 3.27 1.80 -28.81
N VAL A 17 4.09 1.69 -29.86
CA VAL A 17 5.24 2.57 -30.09
C VAL A 17 4.75 3.81 -30.84
N PHE A 18 4.72 4.93 -30.13
CA PHE A 18 4.79 6.31 -30.59
C PHE A 18 5.68 6.99 -29.55
N SER A 19 6.66 7.85 -29.80
CA SER A 19 7.39 8.34 -30.96
C SER A 19 8.58 9.11 -30.34
N CYS A 20 9.70 9.21 -31.05
CA CYS A 20 10.93 9.83 -30.55
C CYS A 20 10.74 11.33 -30.21
N SER A 21 11.01 11.75 -28.96
CA SER A 21 11.51 13.09 -28.58
C SER A 21 12.10 13.06 -27.17
N LYS A 22 13.35 13.49 -27.02
CA LYS A 22 14.02 13.67 -25.73
C LYS A 22 13.34 14.80 -24.93
N HIS A 23 12.60 14.47 -23.87
CA HIS A 23 12.64 15.16 -22.57
C HIS A 23 11.75 14.38 -21.58
N ASP A 24 12.40 13.82 -20.55
CA ASP A 24 11.84 13.51 -19.22
C ASP A 24 10.50 12.74 -19.17
N GLU A 25 10.56 11.44 -19.49
CA GLU A 25 9.46 10.48 -19.27
C GLU A 25 9.83 9.38 -18.25
N GLU A 26 10.60 9.70 -17.21
CA GLU A 26 10.99 8.75 -16.13
C GLU A 26 10.03 8.72 -14.92
N GLU A 27 8.92 9.46 -14.92
CA GLU A 27 8.11 9.63 -13.69
C GLU A 27 6.90 8.70 -13.54
N ILE A 28 6.43 8.01 -14.58
CA ILE A 28 5.17 7.22 -14.49
C ILE A 28 5.42 5.77 -14.01
N VAL A 29 6.65 5.26 -14.06
CA VAL A 29 6.98 3.86 -13.71
C VAL A 29 7.51 3.70 -12.27
N ASN A 30 7.82 4.80 -11.57
CA ASN A 30 8.59 4.73 -10.31
C ASN A 30 7.77 4.60 -9.01
N CYS A 31 6.43 4.75 -9.02
CA CYS A 31 5.61 4.62 -7.81
C CYS A 31 4.96 3.24 -7.65
N PHE A 32 4.61 2.58 -8.77
CA PHE A 32 3.92 1.29 -8.73
C PHE A 32 4.80 0.18 -8.14
N GLY A 33 6.10 0.17 -8.46
CA GLY A 33 7.04 -0.78 -7.86
C GLY A 33 7.21 -0.60 -6.35
N GLU A 34 7.11 0.64 -5.86
CA GLU A 34 7.27 0.95 -4.44
C GLU A 34 6.11 0.43 -3.58
N SER A 35 4.92 0.30 -4.17
CA SER A 35 3.74 -0.21 -3.46
C SER A 35 3.95 -1.65 -2.95
N ILE A 36 4.73 -2.46 -3.65
CA ILE A 36 5.06 -3.84 -3.27
C ILE A 36 6.08 -3.86 -2.12
N LEU A 37 6.90 -2.82 -2.01
CA LEU A 37 7.99 -2.72 -1.03
C LEU A 37 7.52 -2.13 0.31
N VAL A 38 6.27 -1.66 0.40
CA VAL A 38 5.68 -1.10 1.61
C VAL A 38 4.74 -2.11 2.23
N GLU A 39 5.03 -2.51 3.46
CA GLU A 39 4.19 -3.42 4.21
C GLU A 39 3.65 -2.76 5.49
N LEU A 40 2.33 -2.79 5.64
CA LEU A 40 1.64 -2.37 6.85
C LEU A 40 1.59 -3.54 7.84
N LYS A 41 2.34 -3.42 8.93
CA LYS A 41 2.34 -4.35 10.06
C LYS A 41 1.46 -3.83 11.18
N HIS A 42 0.95 -4.75 11.98
CA HIS A 42 0.19 -4.45 13.17
C HIS A 42 0.48 -5.46 14.28
N SER A 43 0.32 -5.03 15.52
CA SER A 43 0.33 -5.89 16.70
C SER A 43 -0.66 -5.37 17.74
N VAL A 44 -1.28 -6.29 18.48
CA VAL A 44 -2.16 -5.94 19.60
C VAL A 44 -1.29 -5.50 20.79
N ASP A 45 -1.69 -4.43 21.47
CA ASP A 45 -1.02 -3.95 22.68
C ASP A 45 -1.19 -4.96 23.83
N ALA A 46 -0.11 -5.23 24.56
CA ALA A 46 -0.11 -6.23 25.63
C ALA A 46 -0.99 -5.84 26.83
N GLY A 47 -1.23 -4.55 27.05
CA GLY A 47 -2.04 -4.03 28.15
C GLY A 47 -3.49 -3.71 27.76
N ASN A 48 -3.81 -3.63 26.46
CA ASN A 48 -5.14 -3.30 25.99
C ASN A 48 -5.45 -3.99 24.64
N PRO A 49 -6.34 -5.00 24.60
CA PRO A 49 -6.66 -5.73 23.36
C PRO A 49 -7.35 -4.87 22.29
N LYS A 50 -7.91 -3.71 22.68
CA LYS A 50 -8.50 -2.74 21.77
C LYS A 50 -7.51 -1.73 21.22
N LYS A 51 -6.28 -1.71 21.73
CA LYS A 51 -5.22 -0.83 21.25
C LYS A 51 -4.33 -1.62 20.28
N ILE A 52 -4.24 -1.13 19.05
CA ILE A 52 -3.42 -1.72 18.00
C ILE A 52 -2.24 -0.78 17.71
N ASN A 53 -1.05 -1.36 17.71
CA ASN A 53 0.17 -0.69 17.31
C ASN A 53 0.42 -1.00 15.83
N TYR A 54 0.66 0.04 15.04
CA TYR A 54 0.92 -0.05 13.61
C TYR A 54 2.37 0.33 13.31
N SER A 55 2.93 -0.31 12.29
CA SER A 55 4.22 0.07 11.75
C SER A 55 4.28 -0.13 10.24
N ILE A 56 4.99 0.77 9.56
CA ILE A 56 5.36 0.61 8.17
C ILE A 56 6.75 -0.03 8.10
N GLN A 57 6.83 -1.16 7.42
CA GLN A 57 8.11 -1.69 6.93
C GLN A 57 8.28 -1.31 5.48
N TYR A 58 9.43 -0.76 5.14
CA TYR A 58 9.77 -0.35 3.79
C TYR A 58 11.15 -0.88 3.42
N SER A 59 11.22 -1.60 2.29
CA SER A 59 12.45 -2.23 1.80
C SER A 59 12.99 -1.59 0.52
N GLY A 60 12.40 -0.47 0.07
CA GLY A 60 12.91 0.28 -1.06
C GLY A 60 13.98 1.29 -0.67
N SER A 61 14.44 2.06 -1.66
CA SER A 61 15.57 2.99 -1.51
C SER A 61 15.16 4.44 -1.30
N LYS A 62 13.86 4.77 -1.41
CA LYS A 62 13.36 6.15 -1.20
C LYS A 62 13.27 6.49 0.29
N THR A 63 13.13 7.77 0.60
CA THR A 63 12.90 8.22 1.98
C THR A 63 11.42 8.43 2.21
N ILE A 64 10.89 7.87 3.31
CA ILE A 64 9.53 8.16 3.77
C ILE A 64 9.54 9.54 4.42
N SER A 65 8.74 10.46 3.88
CA SER A 65 8.62 11.83 4.41
C SER A 65 7.48 11.98 5.41
N LYS A 66 6.38 11.25 5.21
CA LYS A 66 5.20 11.25 6.08
C LYS A 66 4.35 10.02 5.85
N VAL A 67 3.58 9.65 6.86
CA VAL A 67 2.55 8.61 6.80
C VAL A 67 1.25 9.16 7.35
N LYS A 68 0.17 9.08 6.56
CA LYS A 68 -1.18 9.41 7.00
C LYS A 68 -1.96 8.13 7.25
N TRP A 69 -2.43 7.95 8.47
CA TRP A 69 -3.17 6.79 8.92
C TRP A 69 -4.66 7.07 8.96
N THR A 70 -5.44 6.12 8.46
CA THR A 70 -6.90 6.09 8.58
C THR A 70 -7.29 4.71 9.10
N PHE A 71 -8.03 4.66 10.21
CA PHE A 71 -8.26 3.42 10.96
C PHE A 71 -9.54 2.68 10.58
N GLY A 72 -10.47 3.33 9.87
CA GLY A 72 -11.70 2.69 9.37
C GLY A 72 -12.83 2.58 10.40
N ASP A 73 -12.64 3.05 11.63
CA ASP A 73 -13.64 3.08 12.72
C ASP A 73 -14.42 4.40 12.83
N GLY A 74 -14.15 5.35 11.93
CA GLY A 74 -14.70 6.71 11.96
C GLY A 74 -13.88 7.73 12.77
N SER A 75 -12.78 7.29 13.41
CA SER A 75 -11.85 8.20 14.07
C SER A 75 -11.13 9.11 13.07
N PRO A 76 -10.73 10.33 13.47
CA PRO A 76 -9.96 11.23 12.62
C PRO A 76 -8.66 10.59 12.12
N ALA A 77 -8.25 10.96 10.90
CA ALA A 77 -6.96 10.53 10.37
C ALA A 77 -5.80 11.16 11.14
N VAL A 78 -4.74 10.39 11.37
CA VAL A 78 -3.53 10.85 12.06
C VAL A 78 -2.39 10.96 11.04
N THR A 79 -1.60 12.03 11.08
CA THR A 79 -0.46 12.21 10.19
C THR A 79 0.81 12.27 11.02
N GLU A 80 1.74 11.37 10.73
CA GLU A 80 3.01 11.25 11.44
C GLU A 80 4.18 11.37 10.47
N THR A 81 5.30 11.89 10.94
CA THR A 81 6.60 11.78 10.26
C THR A 81 7.29 10.45 10.58
N GLY A 82 6.88 9.79 11.66
CA GLY A 82 7.33 8.45 12.04
C GLY A 82 6.64 7.33 11.25
N LEU A 83 7.26 6.15 11.29
CA LEU A 83 6.72 4.94 10.65
C LEU A 83 5.75 4.16 11.53
N THR A 84 5.60 4.57 12.79
CA THR A 84 4.78 3.89 13.78
C THR A 84 3.67 4.80 14.29
N THR A 85 2.55 4.19 14.65
CA THR A 85 1.47 4.88 15.37
C THR A 85 0.70 3.85 16.19
N SER A 86 -0.13 4.30 17.13
CA SER A 86 -1.03 3.42 17.88
C SER A 86 -2.43 4.00 17.88
N HIS A 87 -3.43 3.14 17.74
CA HIS A 87 -4.84 3.56 17.79
C HIS A 87 -5.61 2.70 18.77
N THR A 88 -6.49 3.31 19.57
CA THR A 88 -7.39 2.59 20.48
C THR A 88 -8.79 2.63 19.90
N TYR A 89 -9.32 1.46 19.56
CA TYR A 89 -10.67 1.32 19.05
C TYR A 89 -11.69 1.35 20.19
N SER A 90 -12.82 2.02 19.97
CA SER A 90 -13.92 2.07 20.95
C SER A 90 -14.70 0.75 21.02
N ALA A 91 -14.92 0.12 19.87
CA ALA A 91 -15.67 -1.12 19.70
C ALA A 91 -14.80 -2.25 19.11
N ALA A 92 -15.16 -3.49 19.45
CA ALA A 92 -14.65 -4.67 18.76
C ALA A 92 -15.27 -4.76 17.36
N GLY A 93 -14.53 -5.30 16.40
CA GLY A 93 -14.95 -5.33 15.00
C GLY A 93 -13.79 -5.54 14.05
N THR A 94 -14.09 -5.60 12.76
CA THR A 94 -13.07 -5.61 11.70
C THR A 94 -13.05 -4.25 11.00
N PHE A 95 -11.88 -3.62 10.95
CA PHE A 95 -11.70 -2.29 10.39
C PHE A 95 -10.64 -2.31 9.27
N GLU A 96 -10.92 -1.64 8.14
CA GLU A 96 -9.93 -1.45 7.08
C GLU A 96 -9.01 -0.28 7.47
N VAL A 97 -7.79 -0.60 7.86
CA VAL A 97 -6.74 0.39 8.11
C VAL A 97 -6.01 0.67 6.81
N LYS A 98 -5.81 1.95 6.50
CA LYS A 98 -5.02 2.41 5.36
C LYS A 98 -3.95 3.38 5.83
N ALA A 99 -2.76 3.25 5.28
CA ALA A 99 -1.65 4.17 5.50
C ALA A 99 -1.24 4.78 4.16
N ASP A 100 -1.38 6.09 3.99
CA ASP A 100 -0.86 6.82 2.83
C ASP A 100 0.59 7.23 3.14
N VAL A 101 1.56 6.48 2.60
CA VAL A 101 3.00 6.66 2.81
C VAL A 101 3.56 7.52 1.67
N THR A 102 4.13 8.68 2.01
CA THR A 102 4.76 9.58 1.04
C THR A 102 6.25 9.30 0.94
N LEU A 103 6.70 8.96 -0.27
CA LEU A 103 8.07 8.64 -0.68
C LEU A 103 8.56 9.69 -1.69
N GLY A 104 8.93 10.89 -1.21
CA GLY A 104 9.23 12.02 -2.09
C GLY A 104 8.00 12.46 -2.90
N SER A 105 8.06 12.39 -4.24
CA SER A 105 6.91 12.67 -5.13
C SER A 105 5.89 11.53 -5.20
N CYS A 106 6.26 10.34 -4.72
CA CYS A 106 5.42 9.15 -4.78
C CYS A 106 4.56 9.04 -3.52
N THR A 107 3.31 8.60 -3.64
CA THR A 107 2.48 8.20 -2.49
C THR A 107 1.91 6.83 -2.75
N VAL A 108 2.11 5.93 -1.79
CA VAL A 108 1.65 4.55 -1.82
C VAL A 108 0.70 4.33 -0.65
N SER A 109 -0.35 3.54 -0.86
CA SER A 109 -1.46 3.41 0.10
C SER A 109 -1.74 1.96 0.48
N PRO A 110 -0.85 1.27 1.22
CA PRO A 110 -1.14 -0.05 1.75
C PRO A 110 -2.40 -0.06 2.62
N LYS A 111 -3.16 -1.15 2.52
CA LYS A 111 -4.39 -1.41 3.27
C LYS A 111 -4.33 -2.74 3.99
N LYS A 112 -4.96 -2.82 5.15
CA LYS A 112 -5.08 -4.06 5.92
C LYS A 112 -6.37 -4.09 6.71
N ASN A 113 -7.10 -5.21 6.63
CA ASN A 113 -8.21 -5.48 7.54
C ASN A 113 -7.67 -5.98 8.88
N ILE A 114 -8.06 -5.29 9.95
CA ILE A 114 -7.62 -5.57 11.32
C ILE A 114 -8.83 -5.99 12.14
N THR A 115 -8.75 -7.15 12.78
CA THR A 115 -9.77 -7.62 13.71
C THR A 115 -9.39 -7.22 15.13
N VAL A 116 -10.28 -6.48 15.78
CA VAL A 116 -10.17 -6.02 17.16
C VAL A 116 -11.19 -6.79 17.99
N ASN A 117 -10.73 -7.39 19.09
CA ASN A 117 -11.53 -8.26 19.97
C ASN A 117 -11.86 -7.60 21.31
#